data_AF-A0ABD2SZN7-F1
#
_entry.id   AF-A0ABD2SZN7-F1
#
_cell.length_a   1.000
_cell.length_b   1.000
_cell.length_c   1.000
_cell.angle_alpha   90.00
_cell.angle_beta   90.00
_cell.angle_gamma   90.00
#
_symmetry.space_group_name_H-M   'P 1'
#
loop_
_entity.id
_entity.type
_entity.pdbx_description
1 polymer ?
#
loop_
_entity_poly.entity_id
_entity_poly.type
_entity_poly.pdbx_seq_one_letter_code
_entity_poly.pdbx_strand_id
1 'polypeptide(L)'
;MTVVQEATLPVILKGKDVLAKAKTGTGKTVAFLLPSIEVVVKSPPNTRDQKRPPVLVLVICPTRELATQAAAEANTLLKYHPSIGVQVVIGGTRLALEQKRMQANPCQILVATPGRLRDHVENTAGFATRLMGVKVLVLDEADHLLDMGFRKEIERIISAIPKQRQTLLFSATVPPEVRQICHIALKRDHEFINTVEEGSEETHAQVQQMHLVSPLESHFSLLYALLKEHIADDVNYKVLVFCTTAMVTKLVAELLGELNLNVREIHSRKPQSYRTRVSDEFRQSTGLILVSSDVSARGVDYPDVTLVVQIGVPADRQQYIHRLGRTGRKGKEGQGILLLAPWEEFFLSTIKDLPISKAPVPLLDPEAKKKVERALAHIDRKTKESAYQAWLGYYNSNRAIGKDKYRLVELANEFSRTMGLDNPPAIPKLVLGKMGLKNIPGLRSK
;
A
#
# COMPACT_ATOMS: atom_id res chain seq x y z
N MET A 1 17.97 12.56 -16.13
CA MET A 1 17.63 12.58 -14.68
C MET A 1 16.19 13.05 -14.56
N THR A 2 15.44 12.55 -13.57
CA THR A 2 14.08 13.04 -13.30
C THR A 2 14.14 14.33 -12.46
N VAL A 3 13.04 15.10 -12.43
CA VAL A 3 12.97 16.38 -11.68
C VAL A 3 13.37 16.22 -10.21
N VAL A 4 12.90 15.17 -9.54
CA VAL A 4 13.29 14.89 -8.14
C VAL A 4 14.77 14.57 -8.02
N GLN A 5 15.35 13.83 -8.95
CA GLN A 5 16.79 13.51 -8.91
C GLN A 5 17.64 14.76 -9.11
N GLU A 6 17.28 15.61 -10.07
CA GLU A 6 17.98 16.88 -10.33
C GLU A 6 17.90 17.83 -9.15
N ALA A 7 16.74 17.93 -8.51
CA ALA A 7 16.56 18.78 -7.34
C ALA A 7 17.29 18.26 -6.10
N THR A 8 17.27 16.94 -5.84
CA THR A 8 17.78 16.39 -4.56
C THR A 8 19.25 16.02 -4.60
N LEU A 9 19.78 15.47 -5.70
CA LEU A 9 21.15 14.92 -5.73
C LEU A 9 22.24 15.93 -5.32
N PRO A 10 22.27 17.17 -5.84
CA PRO A 10 23.30 18.15 -5.48
C PRO A 10 23.28 18.50 -3.99
N VAL A 11 22.09 18.50 -3.38
CA VAL A 11 21.89 18.81 -1.97
C VAL A 11 22.33 17.64 -1.10
N ILE A 12 21.92 16.42 -1.44
CA ILE A 12 22.26 15.23 -0.68
C ILE A 12 23.77 14.98 -0.71
N LEU A 13 24.43 15.17 -1.87
CA LEU A 13 25.88 14.99 -1.99
C LEU A 13 26.72 15.99 -1.16
N LYS A 14 26.13 17.14 -0.77
CA LYS A 14 26.74 18.08 0.18
C LYS A 14 26.61 17.64 1.65
N GLY A 15 25.97 16.49 1.92
CA GLY A 15 25.79 15.95 3.26
C GLY A 15 24.63 16.58 4.05
N LYS A 16 23.76 17.34 3.39
CA LYS A 16 22.57 17.96 4.01
C LYS A 16 21.47 16.93 4.25
N ASP A 17 20.77 17.06 5.37
CA ASP A 17 19.51 16.34 5.59
C ASP A 17 18.46 16.89 4.62
N VAL A 18 17.56 16.03 4.13
CA VAL A 18 16.57 16.41 3.11
C VAL A 18 15.19 15.87 3.47
N LEU A 19 14.19 16.74 3.38
CA LEU A 19 12.78 16.39 3.25
C LEU A 19 12.37 16.60 1.79
N ALA A 20 12.16 15.52 1.05
CA ALA A 20 11.78 15.56 -0.36
C ALA A 20 10.30 15.18 -0.53
N LYS A 21 9.50 16.13 -1.03
CA LYS A 21 8.12 15.90 -1.47
C LYS A 21 8.10 15.72 -2.99
N ALA A 22 7.74 14.53 -3.44
CA ALA A 22 7.70 14.19 -4.87
C ALA A 22 6.65 13.11 -5.18
N LYS A 23 6.01 13.21 -6.36
CA LYS A 23 4.96 12.27 -6.80
C LYS A 23 5.47 10.82 -6.86
N THR A 24 4.59 9.85 -6.69
CA THR A 24 4.95 8.42 -6.84
C THR A 24 5.42 8.12 -8.26
N GLY A 25 6.38 7.21 -8.42
CA GLY A 25 6.88 6.80 -9.74
C GLY A 25 7.80 7.81 -10.43
N THR A 26 8.23 8.89 -9.76
CA THR A 26 9.12 9.92 -10.33
C THR A 26 10.61 9.65 -10.15
N GLY A 27 10.99 8.45 -9.69
CA GLY A 27 12.40 8.07 -9.52
C GLY A 27 13.02 8.44 -8.17
N LYS A 28 12.20 8.60 -7.12
CA LYS A 28 12.64 8.86 -5.72
C LYS A 28 13.67 7.85 -5.22
N THR A 29 13.48 6.57 -5.55
CA THR A 29 14.36 5.47 -5.13
C THR A 29 15.81 5.70 -5.55
N VAL A 30 16.06 6.01 -6.82
CA VAL A 30 17.41 6.34 -7.31
C VAL A 30 17.92 7.64 -6.70
N ALA A 31 17.04 8.61 -6.46
CA ALA A 31 17.39 9.91 -5.90
C ALA A 31 18.02 9.82 -4.49
N PHE A 32 17.60 8.86 -3.65
CA PHE A 32 18.25 8.60 -2.37
C PHE A 32 19.30 7.49 -2.41
N LEU A 33 19.15 6.47 -3.26
CA LEU A 33 20.09 5.34 -3.30
C LEU A 33 21.45 5.75 -3.85
N LEU A 34 21.48 6.50 -4.95
CA LEU A 34 22.73 6.87 -5.62
C LEU A 34 23.69 7.63 -4.69
N PRO A 35 23.30 8.71 -3.99
CA PRO A 35 24.20 9.40 -3.06
C PRO A 35 24.46 8.57 -1.79
N SER A 36 23.55 7.68 -1.38
CA SER A 36 23.81 6.76 -0.26
C SER A 36 24.90 5.74 -0.61
N ILE A 37 24.90 5.22 -1.84
CA ILE A 37 25.94 4.32 -2.35
C ILE A 37 27.28 5.04 -2.42
N GLU A 38 27.31 6.31 -2.84
CA GLU A 38 28.54 7.14 -2.83
C GLU A 38 29.16 7.23 -1.43
N VAL A 39 28.35 7.36 -0.37
CA VAL A 39 28.83 7.33 1.03
C VAL A 39 29.44 5.97 1.39
N VAL A 40 28.86 4.86 0.90
CA VAL A 40 29.41 3.52 1.12
C VAL A 40 30.74 3.34 0.39
N VAL A 41 30.82 3.78 -0.87
CA VAL A 41 32.03 3.69 -1.70
C VAL A 41 33.19 4.48 -1.07
N LYS A 42 32.92 5.67 -0.53
CA LYS A 42 33.90 6.51 0.17
C LYS A 42 34.23 6.03 1.60
N SER A 43 33.50 5.05 2.12
CA SER A 43 33.77 4.54 3.46
C SER A 43 34.94 3.56 3.44
N PRO A 44 35.75 3.51 4.51
CA PRO A 44 36.86 2.58 4.60
C PRO A 44 36.37 1.13 4.39
N PRO A 45 37.12 0.31 3.64
CA PRO A 45 36.77 -1.10 3.50
C PRO A 45 36.77 -1.78 4.87
N ASN A 46 35.82 -2.70 5.08
CA ASN A 46 35.78 -3.47 6.32
C ASN A 46 37.07 -4.27 6.46
N THR A 47 37.75 -4.12 7.60
CA THR A 47 38.93 -4.92 7.90
C THR A 47 38.51 -6.38 8.16
N ARG A 48 39.35 -7.35 7.75
CA ARG A 48 39.07 -8.79 7.89
C ARG A 48 38.75 -9.22 9.34
N ASP A 49 39.17 -8.43 10.34
CA ASP A 49 38.99 -8.71 11.76
C ASP A 49 37.63 -8.27 12.34
N GLN A 50 36.78 -7.59 11.56
CA GLN A 50 35.45 -7.23 12.04
C GLN A 50 34.50 -8.43 12.01
N LYS A 51 34.37 -9.11 13.15
CA LYS A 51 33.37 -10.17 13.38
C LYS A 51 31.93 -9.76 13.05
N ARG A 52 31.64 -8.45 13.02
CA ARG A 52 30.32 -7.87 12.73
C ARG A 52 30.47 -6.59 11.88
N PRO A 53 30.48 -6.70 10.55
CA PRO A 53 30.60 -5.53 9.68
C PRO A 53 29.44 -4.54 9.90
N PRO A 54 29.72 -3.23 9.94
CA PRO A 54 28.72 -2.20 10.16
C PRO A 54 27.74 -2.10 9.00
N VAL A 55 26.50 -1.75 9.31
CA VAL A 55 25.52 -1.24 8.33
C VAL A 55 25.77 0.25 8.19
N LEU A 56 26.02 0.73 6.97
CA LEU A 56 26.34 2.14 6.68
C LEU A 56 25.12 2.91 6.19
N VAL A 57 24.23 2.25 5.46
CA VAL A 57 22.98 2.83 4.95
C VAL A 57 21.81 2.00 5.46
N LEU A 58 20.85 2.65 6.11
CA LEU A 58 19.61 2.04 6.57
C LEU A 58 18.43 2.66 5.82
N VAL A 59 17.72 1.87 5.04
CA VAL A 59 16.51 2.28 4.32
C VAL A 59 15.29 1.65 4.99
N ILE A 60 14.37 2.48 5.46
CA ILE A 60 13.10 2.05 6.06
C ILE A 60 11.98 2.24 5.05
N CYS A 61 11.30 1.15 4.71
CA CYS A 61 10.15 1.14 3.80
C CYS A 61 8.89 0.66 4.54
N PRO A 62 7.69 1.15 4.20
CA PRO A 62 6.45 0.80 4.90
C PRO A 62 6.00 -0.62 4.65
N THR A 63 6.24 -1.13 3.43
CA THR A 63 5.81 -2.46 3.03
C THR A 63 6.98 -3.34 2.64
N ARG A 64 6.75 -4.64 2.67
CA ARG A 64 7.75 -5.65 2.31
C ARG A 64 8.07 -5.57 0.82
N GLU A 65 7.05 -5.31 0.02
CA GLU A 65 7.09 -5.15 -1.42
C GLU A 65 7.99 -3.96 -1.80
N LEU A 66 7.79 -2.81 -1.14
CA LEU A 66 8.64 -1.62 -1.33
C LEU A 66 10.09 -1.87 -0.93
N ALA A 67 10.31 -2.54 0.21
CA ALA A 67 11.65 -2.91 0.64
C ALA A 67 12.35 -3.81 -0.39
N THR A 68 11.65 -4.80 -0.95
CA THR A 68 12.20 -5.66 -2.01
C THR A 68 12.50 -4.88 -3.29
N GLN A 69 11.63 -3.95 -3.69
CA GLN A 69 11.85 -3.10 -4.86
C GLN A 69 13.06 -2.17 -4.69
N ALA A 70 13.17 -1.47 -3.56
CA ALA A 70 14.32 -0.62 -3.26
C ALA A 70 15.63 -1.42 -3.23
N ALA A 71 15.60 -2.65 -2.72
CA ALA A 71 16.78 -3.52 -2.72
C ALA A 71 17.16 -4.02 -4.12
N ALA A 72 16.18 -4.36 -4.97
CA ALA A 72 16.44 -4.73 -6.36
C ALA A 72 17.06 -3.56 -7.15
N GLU A 73 16.54 -2.35 -6.94
CA GLU A 73 17.08 -1.13 -7.52
C GLU A 73 18.52 -0.86 -7.05
N ALA A 74 18.78 -0.99 -5.74
CA ALA A 74 20.11 -0.85 -5.18
C ALA A 74 21.11 -1.86 -5.76
N ASN A 75 20.72 -3.12 -5.92
CA ASN A 75 21.57 -4.13 -6.55
C ASN A 75 21.86 -3.80 -8.02
N THR A 76 20.89 -3.22 -8.74
CA THR A 76 21.09 -2.77 -10.12
C THR A 76 22.13 -1.66 -10.19
N LEU A 77 22.07 -0.68 -9.28
CA LEU A 77 23.04 0.40 -9.18
C LEU A 77 24.44 -0.08 -8.76
N LEU A 78 24.53 -1.18 -8.01
CA LEU A 78 25.78 -1.78 -7.53
C LEU A 78 26.45 -2.74 -8.51
N LYS A 79 25.97 -2.85 -9.76
CA LYS A 79 26.52 -3.76 -10.79
C LYS A 79 28.04 -3.73 -10.90
N TYR A 80 28.66 -2.56 -10.70
CA TYR A 80 30.11 -2.36 -10.79
C TYR A 80 30.83 -2.26 -9.43
N HIS A 81 30.15 -2.60 -8.33
CA HIS A 81 30.66 -2.56 -6.95
C HIS A 81 30.43 -3.89 -6.21
N PRO A 82 31.05 -5.00 -6.63
CA PRO A 82 30.75 -6.35 -6.10
C PRO A 82 31.09 -6.57 -4.62
N SER A 83 31.87 -5.67 -4.00
CA SER A 83 32.22 -5.73 -2.57
C SER A 83 31.15 -5.11 -1.65
N ILE A 84 30.16 -4.40 -2.21
CA ILE A 84 29.06 -3.77 -1.48
C ILE A 84 27.84 -4.67 -1.61
N GLY A 85 27.21 -5.00 -0.48
CA GLY A 85 26.02 -5.84 -0.46
C GLY A 85 24.81 -5.14 0.13
N VAL A 86 23.65 -5.52 -0.42
CA VAL A 86 22.33 -5.10 0.01
C VAL A 86 21.64 -6.28 0.68
N GLN A 87 21.12 -6.09 1.88
CA GLN A 87 20.33 -7.10 2.58
C GLN A 87 18.94 -6.55 2.89
N VAL A 88 17.95 -7.45 2.89
CA VAL A 88 16.54 -7.11 3.13
C VAL A 88 16.04 -7.84 4.38
N VAL A 89 15.55 -7.09 5.37
CA VAL A 89 14.94 -7.64 6.58
C VAL A 89 13.47 -7.23 6.69
N ILE A 90 12.61 -8.18 6.35
CA ILE A 90 11.16 -7.98 6.22
C ILE A 90 10.42 -9.13 6.90
N GLY A 91 9.25 -8.86 7.48
CA GLY A 91 8.53 -9.90 8.20
C GLY A 91 8.16 -11.10 7.31
N GLY A 92 7.80 -12.23 7.94
CA GLY A 92 7.33 -13.43 7.23
C GLY A 92 8.43 -14.40 6.78
N THR A 93 9.70 -14.06 7.01
CA THR A 93 10.87 -14.94 6.92
C THR A 93 11.26 -15.45 8.32
N ARG A 94 12.28 -16.32 8.45
CA ARG A 94 12.83 -16.72 9.75
C ARG A 94 14.03 -15.84 10.12
N LEU A 95 14.06 -15.28 11.33
CA LEU A 95 15.14 -14.39 11.80
C LEU A 95 16.53 -15.04 11.67
N ALA A 96 16.65 -16.32 12.03
CA ALA A 96 17.90 -17.06 11.96
C ALA A 96 18.45 -17.17 10.51
N LEU A 97 17.57 -17.29 9.51
CA LEU A 97 17.97 -17.33 8.11
C LEU A 97 18.47 -15.96 7.64
N GLU A 98 17.80 -14.89 8.04
CA GLU A 98 18.23 -13.51 7.75
C GLU A 98 19.57 -13.20 8.40
N GLN A 99 19.74 -13.58 9.67
CA GLN A 99 21.01 -13.43 10.38
C GLN A 99 22.15 -14.18 9.69
N LYS A 100 21.94 -15.46 9.35
CA LYS A 100 22.94 -16.27 8.66
C LYS A 100 23.31 -15.64 7.31
N ARG A 101 22.33 -15.16 6.54
CA ARG A 101 22.57 -14.50 5.24
C ARG A 101 23.38 -13.22 5.40
N MET A 102 23.07 -12.38 6.39
CA MET A 102 23.80 -11.14 6.69
C MET A 102 25.20 -11.37 7.29
N GLN A 103 25.50 -12.57 7.79
CA GLN A 103 26.82 -12.98 8.24
C GLN A 103 27.66 -13.55 7.08
N ALA A 104 27.01 -14.28 6.18
CA ALA A 104 27.67 -14.91 5.03
C ALA A 104 27.93 -13.93 3.87
N ASN A 105 27.18 -12.83 3.78
CA ASN A 105 27.24 -11.90 2.65
C ASN A 105 27.46 -10.45 3.10
N PRO A 106 28.04 -9.59 2.24
CA PRO A 106 28.14 -8.16 2.50
C PRO A 106 26.77 -7.51 2.77
N CYS A 107 26.75 -6.53 3.68
CA CYS A 107 25.54 -5.91 4.24
C CYS A 107 25.82 -4.47 4.69
N GLN A 108 26.42 -3.68 3.81
CA GLN A 108 26.66 -2.25 4.05
C GLN A 108 25.36 -1.44 3.86
N ILE A 109 24.45 -1.93 3.02
CA ILE A 109 23.13 -1.35 2.79
C ILE A 109 22.08 -2.32 3.34
N LEU A 110 21.27 -1.87 4.28
CA LEU A 110 20.17 -2.64 4.86
C LEU A 110 18.84 -1.97 4.51
N VAL A 111 17.96 -2.71 3.85
CA VAL A 111 16.57 -2.29 3.56
C VAL A 111 15.62 -3.06 4.47
N ALA A 112 14.72 -2.36 5.18
CA ALA A 112 13.94 -2.97 6.24
C ALA A 112 12.51 -2.43 6.35
N THR A 113 11.60 -3.28 6.83
CA THR A 113 10.30 -2.81 7.38
C THR A 113 10.41 -2.58 8.89
N PRO A 114 9.76 -1.55 9.47
CA PRO A 114 9.96 -1.14 10.86
C PRO A 114 9.81 -2.27 11.89
N GLY A 115 8.70 -3.02 11.81
CA GLY A 115 8.43 -4.10 12.76
C GLY A 115 9.51 -5.20 12.75
N ARG A 116 10.00 -5.59 11.55
CA ARG A 116 11.03 -6.62 11.45
C ARG A 116 12.41 -6.12 11.90
N LEU A 117 12.73 -4.86 11.63
CA LEU A 117 13.97 -4.27 12.11
C LEU A 117 14.01 -4.26 13.64
N ARG A 118 12.91 -3.87 14.28
CA ARG A 118 12.75 -3.94 15.74
C ARG A 118 12.99 -5.36 16.24
N ASP A 119 12.33 -6.36 15.64
CA ASP A 119 12.51 -7.76 16.04
C ASP A 119 13.99 -8.21 15.96
N HIS A 120 14.75 -7.76 14.96
CA HIS A 120 16.19 -8.01 14.87
C HIS A 120 16.99 -7.28 15.95
N VAL A 121 16.69 -6.01 16.21
CA VAL A 121 17.36 -5.24 17.28
C VAL A 121 17.17 -5.90 18.64
N GLU A 122 15.98 -6.41 18.91
CA GLU A 122 15.62 -7.04 20.20
C GLU A 122 16.12 -8.50 20.31
N ASN A 123 16.06 -9.28 19.23
CA ASN A 123 16.23 -10.74 19.30
C ASN A 123 17.45 -11.28 18.55
N THR A 124 18.20 -10.44 17.84
CA THR A 124 19.39 -10.89 17.07
C THR A 124 20.67 -10.38 17.72
N ALA A 125 21.44 -11.30 18.30
CA ALA A 125 22.69 -10.98 18.99
C ALA A 125 23.66 -10.19 18.10
N GLY A 126 24.05 -8.99 18.58
CA GLY A 126 24.98 -8.11 17.90
C GLY A 126 24.41 -7.31 16.74
N PHE A 127 23.12 -7.41 16.45
CA PHE A 127 22.49 -6.64 15.38
C PHE A 127 22.50 -5.14 15.68
N ALA A 128 22.14 -4.74 16.91
CA ALA A 128 22.20 -3.35 17.35
C ALA A 128 23.60 -2.74 17.18
N THR A 129 24.67 -3.51 17.47
CA THR A 129 26.06 -3.05 17.26
C THR A 129 26.35 -2.71 15.80
N ARG A 130 25.79 -3.46 14.85
CA ARG A 130 25.99 -3.19 13.42
C ARG A 130 25.31 -1.88 13.00
N LEU A 131 24.17 -1.54 13.59
CA LEU A 131 23.44 -0.31 13.31
C LEU A 131 24.15 0.95 13.83
N MET A 132 25.09 0.82 14.76
CA MET A 132 25.93 1.93 15.21
C MET A 132 26.89 2.46 14.13
N GLY A 133 27.01 1.76 12.99
CA GLY A 133 27.76 2.24 11.83
C GLY A 133 26.95 3.11 10.86
N VAL A 134 25.65 3.31 11.09
CA VAL A 134 24.77 3.98 10.12
C VAL A 134 25.20 5.42 9.92
N LYS A 135 25.57 5.75 8.68
CA LYS A 135 25.92 7.09 8.20
C LYS A 135 24.76 7.76 7.48
N VAL A 136 23.89 6.99 6.84
CA VAL A 136 22.70 7.49 6.14
C VAL A 136 21.46 6.72 6.59
N LEU A 137 20.47 7.45 7.10
CA LEU A 137 19.11 6.95 7.32
C LEU A 137 18.21 7.45 6.20
N VAL A 138 17.48 6.54 5.56
CA VAL A 138 16.42 6.87 4.60
C VAL A 138 15.07 6.42 5.17
N LEU A 139 14.10 7.34 5.22
CA LEU A 139 12.70 7.04 5.46
C LEU A 139 11.95 7.22 4.14
N ASP A 140 11.60 6.11 3.47
CA ASP A 140 10.91 6.12 2.19
C ASP A 140 9.39 5.97 2.40
N GLU A 141 8.61 6.70 1.59
CA GLU A 141 7.15 6.84 1.72
C GLU A 141 6.73 7.12 3.19
N ALA A 142 7.27 8.20 3.76
CA ALA A 142 7.11 8.50 5.20
C ALA A 142 5.67 8.74 5.64
N ASP A 143 4.84 9.33 4.79
CA ASP A 143 3.39 9.39 4.98
C ASP A 143 2.77 7.99 5.16
N HIS A 144 3.11 7.06 4.28
CA HIS A 144 2.64 5.69 4.34
C HIS A 144 3.13 4.93 5.58
N LEU A 145 4.39 5.15 6.00
CA LEU A 145 4.89 4.59 7.25
C LEU A 145 4.02 5.00 8.44
N LEU A 146 3.57 6.25 8.46
CA LEU A 146 2.71 6.79 9.52
C LEU A 146 1.26 6.30 9.42
N ASP A 147 0.71 6.21 8.22
CA ASP A 147 -0.63 5.68 8.00
C ASP A 147 -0.75 4.20 8.42
N MET A 148 0.34 3.45 8.32
CA MET A 148 0.43 2.08 8.84
C MET A 148 0.60 1.99 10.37
N GLY A 149 0.66 3.13 11.05
CA GLY A 149 0.80 3.22 12.50
C GLY A 149 2.24 2.99 13.01
N PHE A 150 3.26 3.01 12.15
CA PHE A 150 4.65 2.73 12.54
C PHE A 150 5.36 3.90 13.23
N ARG A 151 4.64 4.93 13.65
CA ARG A 151 5.21 6.10 14.33
C ARG A 151 6.15 5.70 15.47
N LYS A 152 5.65 4.87 16.39
CA LYS A 152 6.39 4.45 17.59
C LYS A 152 7.64 3.63 17.22
N GLU A 153 7.52 2.77 16.22
CA GLU A 153 8.64 1.98 15.70
C GLU A 153 9.71 2.87 15.08
N ILE A 154 9.33 3.88 14.28
CA ILE A 154 10.27 4.83 13.68
C ILE A 154 11.03 5.61 14.75
N GLU A 155 10.32 6.15 15.75
CA GLU A 155 10.92 6.88 16.87
C GLU A 155 11.97 6.01 17.60
N ARG A 156 11.65 4.73 17.84
CA ARG A 156 12.58 3.76 18.44
C ARG A 156 13.78 3.49 17.53
N ILE A 157 13.58 3.30 16.23
CA ILE A 157 14.67 3.07 15.28
C ILE A 157 15.62 4.26 15.27
N ILE A 158 15.10 5.49 15.21
CA ILE A 158 15.90 6.72 15.25
C ILE A 158 16.72 6.81 16.54
N SER A 159 16.15 6.39 17.67
CA SER A 159 16.84 6.38 18.97
C SER A 159 17.94 5.30 19.06
N ALA A 160 17.83 4.23 18.27
CA ALA A 160 18.74 3.08 18.30
C ALA A 160 19.93 3.19 17.33
N ILE A 161 20.04 4.29 16.58
CA ILE A 161 21.12 4.55 15.62
C ILE A 161 21.89 5.84 15.95
N PRO A 162 23.09 6.08 15.42
CA PRO A 162 23.90 7.25 15.74
C PRO A 162 23.18 8.57 15.42
N LYS A 163 23.31 9.57 16.30
CA LYS A 163 22.81 10.94 16.05
C LYS A 163 23.59 11.63 14.93
N GLN A 164 24.89 11.38 14.83
CA GLN A 164 25.73 11.90 13.76
C GLN A 164 25.57 11.04 12.51
N ARG A 165 24.57 11.38 11.71
CA ARG A 165 24.24 10.76 10.42
C ARG A 165 23.64 11.82 9.48
N GLN A 166 23.49 11.48 8.21
CA GLN A 166 22.61 12.17 7.29
C GLN A 166 21.25 11.48 7.31
N THR A 167 20.16 12.24 7.35
CA THR A 167 18.80 11.68 7.25
C THR A 167 18.09 12.23 6.02
N LEU A 168 17.52 11.31 5.24
CA LEU A 168 16.79 11.57 4.01
C LEU A 168 15.36 11.07 4.17
N LEU A 169 14.38 11.95 4.07
CA LEU A 169 12.96 11.61 4.18
C LEU A 169 12.28 11.90 2.84
N PHE A 170 11.72 10.86 2.23
CA PHE A 170 11.00 10.96 0.96
C PHE A 170 9.53 10.63 1.20
N SER A 171 8.65 11.46 0.65
CA SER A 171 7.21 11.30 0.82
C SER A 171 6.45 11.85 -0.38
N ALA A 172 5.28 11.27 -0.68
CA ALA A 172 4.38 11.85 -1.68
C ALA A 172 3.67 13.08 -1.10
N THR A 173 3.33 13.01 0.19
CA THR A 173 2.62 14.05 0.93
C THR A 173 3.34 14.40 2.23
N VAL A 174 3.07 15.59 2.77
CA VAL A 174 3.70 16.05 4.03
C VAL A 174 2.63 16.55 5.00
N PRO A 175 1.74 15.65 5.49
CA PRO A 175 0.77 15.98 6.51
C PRO A 175 1.45 16.34 7.84
N PRO A 176 0.71 16.93 8.81
CA PRO A 176 1.25 17.32 10.11
C PRO A 176 2.03 16.20 10.82
N GLU A 177 1.58 14.96 10.70
CA GLU A 177 2.22 13.78 11.28
C GLU A 177 3.61 13.52 10.69
N VAL A 178 3.78 13.71 9.38
CA VAL A 178 5.10 13.62 8.72
C VAL A 178 6.01 14.73 9.24
N ARG A 179 5.50 15.95 9.39
CA ARG A 179 6.27 17.07 9.96
C ARG A 179 6.75 16.77 11.38
N GLN A 180 5.95 16.10 12.20
CA GLN A 180 6.36 15.67 13.54
C GLN A 180 7.52 14.68 13.49
N ILE A 181 7.51 13.70 12.58
CA ILE A 181 8.67 12.82 12.37
C ILE A 181 9.89 13.59 11.86
N CYS A 182 9.71 14.58 10.98
CA CYS A 182 10.81 15.41 10.49
C CYS A 182 11.57 16.08 11.63
N HIS A 183 10.87 16.62 12.64
CA HIS A 183 11.48 17.24 13.81
C HIS A 183 12.30 16.28 14.68
N ILE A 184 12.00 14.98 14.62
CA ILE A 184 12.72 13.94 15.38
C ILE A 184 13.89 13.39 14.58
N ALA A 185 13.70 13.23 13.26
CA ALA A 185 14.62 12.51 12.40
C ALA A 185 15.70 13.39 11.75
N LEU A 186 15.34 14.62 11.36
CA LEU A 186 16.16 15.54 10.57
C LEU A 186 16.84 16.60 11.46
N LYS A 187 17.98 17.11 11.00
CA LYS A 187 18.62 18.31 11.57
C LYS A 187 17.77 19.56 11.32
N ARG A 188 18.03 20.60 12.13
CA ARG A 188 17.31 21.89 12.03
C ARG A 188 17.56 22.60 10.69
N ASP A 189 18.73 22.41 10.10
CA ASP A 189 19.17 23.02 8.83
C ASP A 189 18.93 22.11 7.62
N HIS A 190 17.94 21.20 7.70
CA HIS A 190 17.56 20.34 6.58
C HIS A 190 16.94 21.17 5.44
N GLU A 191 17.13 20.69 4.22
CA GLU A 191 16.52 21.30 3.04
C GLU A 191 15.15 20.68 2.77
N PHE A 192 14.14 21.52 2.56
CA PHE A 192 12.84 21.09 2.07
C PHE A 192 12.77 21.26 0.55
N ILE A 193 12.67 20.14 -0.16
CA ILE A 193 12.62 20.11 -1.62
C ILE A 193 11.23 19.64 -2.02
N ASN A 194 10.44 20.56 -2.58
CA ASN A 194 9.13 20.25 -3.12
C ASN A 194 9.18 20.27 -4.65
N THR A 195 9.05 19.10 -5.27
CA THR A 195 8.93 18.96 -6.73
C THR A 195 7.49 18.71 -7.18
N VAL A 196 6.53 18.88 -6.26
CA VAL A 196 5.10 18.87 -6.55
C VAL A 196 4.66 20.32 -6.65
N GLU A 197 4.31 20.75 -7.86
CA GLU A 197 3.74 22.09 -8.11
C GLU A 197 2.52 22.32 -7.21
N GLU A 198 2.36 23.54 -6.71
CA GLU A 198 1.16 23.93 -5.93
C GLU A 198 -0.10 23.73 -6.79
N GLY A 199 -1.10 23.03 -6.25
CA GLY A 199 -2.30 22.59 -6.99
C GLY A 199 -2.14 21.25 -7.73
N SER A 200 -0.92 20.71 -7.87
CA SER A 200 -0.68 19.42 -8.55
C SER A 200 -0.70 18.20 -7.62
N GLU A 201 -1.08 18.38 -6.34
CA GLU A 201 -1.51 17.29 -5.44
C GLU A 201 -2.75 16.57 -5.99
N GLU A 202 -3.45 17.20 -6.93
CA GLU A 202 -4.72 16.79 -7.47
C GLU A 202 -4.52 15.96 -8.74
N THR A 203 -4.43 14.65 -8.54
CA THR A 203 -4.59 13.65 -9.60
C THR A 203 -3.48 13.64 -10.66
N HIS A 204 -3.17 12.46 -11.17
CA HIS A 204 -2.64 12.37 -12.52
C HIS A 204 -3.65 13.07 -13.45
N ALA A 205 -3.38 14.30 -13.91
CA ALA A 205 -4.25 15.02 -14.85
C ALA A 205 -4.60 14.19 -16.11
N GLN A 206 -3.82 13.13 -16.37
CA GLN A 206 -3.98 12.15 -17.44
C GLN A 206 -4.96 11.01 -17.11
N VAL A 207 -5.52 10.97 -15.90
CA VAL A 207 -6.49 9.94 -15.49
C VAL A 207 -7.90 10.50 -15.55
N GLN A 208 -8.72 9.89 -16.40
CA GLN A 208 -10.16 10.15 -16.41
C GLN A 208 -10.76 9.59 -15.12
N GLN A 209 -11.24 10.49 -14.27
CA GLN A 209 -11.84 10.12 -12.99
C GLN A 209 -13.35 10.18 -13.06
N MET A 210 -13.97 9.09 -12.61
CA MET A 210 -15.40 8.96 -12.53
C MET A 210 -15.82 8.43 -11.17
N HIS A 211 -17.02 8.78 -10.73
CA HIS A 211 -17.68 8.17 -9.59
C HIS A 211 -19.05 7.62 -9.99
N LEU A 212 -19.48 6.56 -9.32
CA LEU A 212 -20.78 5.93 -9.51
C LEU A 212 -21.40 5.69 -8.13
N VAL A 213 -22.57 6.30 -7.89
CA VAL A 213 -23.36 6.07 -6.67
C VAL A 213 -24.52 5.15 -7.02
N SER A 214 -24.60 4.00 -6.35
CA SER A 214 -25.65 2.99 -6.60
C SER A 214 -25.98 2.20 -5.35
N PRO A 215 -27.21 1.68 -5.18
CA PRO A 215 -27.55 0.77 -4.09
C PRO A 215 -26.55 -0.39 -3.96
N LEU A 216 -26.23 -0.76 -2.71
CA LEU A 216 -25.21 -1.76 -2.38
C LEU A 216 -25.48 -3.12 -3.07
N GLU A 217 -26.76 -3.49 -3.19
CA GLU A 217 -27.21 -4.72 -3.88
C GLU A 217 -26.79 -4.81 -5.35
N SER A 218 -26.57 -3.66 -5.99
CA SER A 218 -26.17 -3.60 -7.40
C SER A 218 -24.65 -3.59 -7.59
N HIS A 219 -23.85 -3.40 -6.53
CA HIS A 219 -22.41 -3.18 -6.65
C HIS A 219 -21.67 -4.33 -7.33
N PHE A 220 -21.97 -5.58 -6.99
CA PHE A 220 -21.32 -6.73 -7.63
C PHE A 220 -21.70 -6.87 -9.11
N SER A 221 -22.96 -6.57 -9.46
CA SER A 221 -23.43 -6.60 -10.85
C SER A 221 -22.83 -5.46 -11.67
N LEU A 222 -22.75 -4.26 -11.10
CA LEU A 222 -22.13 -3.10 -11.72
C LEU A 222 -20.63 -3.31 -11.92
N LEU A 223 -19.92 -3.85 -10.92
CA LEU A 223 -18.51 -4.21 -11.07
C LEU A 223 -18.32 -5.16 -12.25
N TYR A 224 -19.13 -6.22 -12.34
CA TYR A 224 -19.03 -7.17 -13.44
C TYR A 224 -19.30 -6.51 -14.80
N ALA A 225 -20.33 -5.67 -14.90
CA ALA A 225 -20.65 -4.94 -16.12
C ALA A 225 -19.51 -4.01 -16.56
N LEU A 226 -18.99 -3.19 -15.65
CA LEU A 226 -17.87 -2.28 -15.89
C LEU A 226 -16.62 -3.02 -16.38
N LEU A 227 -16.30 -4.15 -15.76
CA LEU A 227 -15.16 -4.97 -16.16
C LEU A 227 -15.38 -5.58 -17.55
N LYS A 228 -16.59 -6.06 -17.84
CA LYS A 228 -16.91 -6.67 -19.14
C LYS A 228 -16.85 -5.67 -20.29
N GLU A 229 -17.37 -4.47 -20.08
CA GLU A 229 -17.29 -3.36 -21.02
C GLU A 229 -15.83 -2.99 -21.30
N HIS A 230 -15.04 -2.73 -20.24
CA HIS A 230 -13.61 -2.40 -20.38
C HIS A 230 -12.79 -3.49 -21.08
N ILE A 231 -13.06 -4.76 -20.79
CA ILE A 231 -12.39 -5.91 -21.45
C ILE A 231 -12.76 -6.01 -22.93
N ALA A 232 -13.99 -5.65 -23.30
CA ALA A 232 -14.42 -5.67 -24.70
C ALA A 232 -13.74 -4.56 -25.52
N ASP A 233 -13.51 -3.40 -24.90
CA ASP A 233 -12.90 -2.25 -25.55
C ASP A 233 -11.37 -2.35 -25.64
N ASP A 234 -10.71 -3.02 -24.69
CA ASP A 234 -9.25 -3.15 -24.62
C ASP A 234 -8.81 -4.60 -24.45
N VAL A 235 -8.34 -5.22 -25.54
CA VAL A 235 -7.81 -6.61 -25.53
C VAL A 235 -6.56 -6.77 -24.65
N ASN A 236 -5.84 -5.68 -24.37
CA ASN A 236 -4.65 -5.68 -23.52
C ASN A 236 -4.95 -5.19 -22.11
N TYR A 237 -6.23 -5.22 -21.69
CA TYR A 237 -6.69 -4.68 -20.42
C TYR A 237 -5.80 -5.09 -19.25
N LYS A 238 -5.63 -4.16 -18.31
CA LYS A 238 -4.93 -4.43 -17.06
C LYS A 238 -5.61 -3.66 -15.96
N VAL A 239 -6.41 -4.37 -15.19
CA VAL A 239 -7.35 -3.76 -14.26
C VAL A 239 -6.91 -3.99 -12.83
N LEU A 240 -7.07 -2.97 -12.00
CA LEU A 240 -6.83 -3.08 -10.57
C LEU A 240 -8.09 -2.69 -9.79
N VAL A 241 -8.64 -3.65 -9.04
CA VAL A 241 -9.87 -3.49 -8.27
C VAL A 241 -9.51 -3.40 -6.79
N PHE A 242 -9.70 -2.23 -6.17
CA PHE A 242 -9.51 -2.05 -4.74
C PHE A 242 -10.78 -2.33 -3.94
N CYS A 243 -10.63 -3.06 -2.84
CA CYS A 243 -11.70 -3.29 -1.86
C CYS A 243 -11.29 -2.76 -0.48
N THR A 244 -12.28 -2.45 0.35
CA THR A 244 -12.08 -1.89 1.71
C THR A 244 -11.29 -2.80 2.65
N THR A 245 -11.44 -4.12 2.54
CA THR A 245 -10.77 -5.08 3.43
C THR A 245 -10.25 -6.31 2.71
N ALA A 246 -9.25 -6.96 3.32
CA ALA A 246 -8.66 -8.20 2.81
C ALA A 246 -9.68 -9.33 2.60
N MET A 247 -10.73 -9.43 3.41
CA MET A 247 -11.73 -10.50 3.26
C MET A 247 -12.79 -10.14 2.21
N VAL A 248 -13.07 -8.85 2.00
CA VAL A 248 -13.89 -8.40 0.86
C VAL A 248 -13.12 -8.58 -0.45
N THR A 249 -11.81 -8.30 -0.47
CA THR A 249 -10.92 -8.62 -1.61
C THR A 249 -11.04 -10.10 -1.99
N LYS A 250 -11.01 -11.01 -1.01
CA LYS A 250 -11.17 -12.45 -1.25
C LYS A 250 -12.53 -12.80 -1.86
N LEU A 251 -13.60 -12.27 -1.29
CA LEU A 251 -14.97 -12.46 -1.80
C LEU A 251 -15.09 -11.99 -3.25
N VAL A 252 -14.61 -10.79 -3.56
CA VAL A 252 -14.67 -10.23 -4.92
C VAL A 252 -13.82 -11.05 -5.89
N ALA A 253 -12.64 -11.50 -5.48
CA ALA A 253 -11.80 -12.34 -6.34
C ALA A 253 -12.44 -13.71 -6.63
N GLU A 254 -13.03 -14.37 -5.62
CA GLU A 254 -13.77 -15.63 -5.81
C GLU A 254 -14.98 -15.41 -6.74
N LEU A 255 -15.74 -14.32 -6.54
CA LEU A 255 -16.85 -13.95 -7.41
C LEU A 255 -16.44 -13.77 -8.87
N LEU A 256 -15.41 -12.96 -9.13
CA LEU A 256 -14.95 -12.69 -10.49
C LEU A 256 -14.35 -13.95 -11.15
N GLY A 257 -13.76 -14.84 -10.35
CA GLY A 257 -13.29 -16.16 -10.79
C GLY A 257 -14.44 -17.07 -11.23
N GLU A 258 -15.51 -17.18 -10.44
CA GLU A 258 -16.74 -17.92 -10.81
C GLU A 258 -17.40 -17.36 -12.08
N LEU A 259 -17.20 -16.07 -12.36
CA LEU A 259 -17.67 -15.40 -13.58
C LEU A 259 -16.73 -15.59 -14.79
N ASN A 260 -15.71 -16.43 -14.66
CA ASN A 260 -14.69 -16.76 -15.66
C ASN A 260 -13.84 -15.56 -16.12
N LEU A 261 -13.56 -14.61 -15.22
CA LEU A 261 -12.59 -13.55 -15.49
C LEU A 261 -11.18 -13.96 -15.06
N ASN A 262 -10.16 -13.54 -15.83
CA ASN A 262 -8.77 -13.79 -15.46
C ASN A 262 -8.36 -12.89 -14.29
N VAL A 263 -8.43 -13.43 -13.07
CA VAL A 263 -8.28 -12.67 -11.84
C VAL A 263 -7.15 -13.22 -10.95
N ARG A 264 -6.47 -12.33 -10.24
CA ARG A 264 -5.60 -12.65 -9.09
C ARG A 264 -6.01 -11.79 -7.91
N GLU A 265 -5.71 -12.27 -6.71
CA GLU A 265 -5.95 -11.50 -5.49
C GLU A 265 -4.65 -11.19 -4.75
N ILE A 266 -4.60 -10.04 -4.07
CA ILE A 266 -3.48 -9.70 -3.19
C ILE A 266 -3.97 -8.90 -1.98
N HIS A 267 -3.71 -9.42 -0.78
CA HIS A 267 -4.10 -8.79 0.48
C HIS A 267 -3.22 -9.27 1.63
N SER A 268 -3.33 -8.63 2.79
CA SER A 268 -2.46 -8.86 3.95
C SER A 268 -2.55 -10.27 4.58
N ARG A 269 -3.57 -11.05 4.25
CA ARG A 269 -3.73 -12.44 4.71
C ARG A 269 -3.05 -13.47 3.81
N LYS A 270 -2.59 -13.08 2.61
CA LYS A 270 -1.81 -13.97 1.75
C LYS A 270 -0.36 -14.09 2.23
N PRO A 271 0.28 -15.26 2.11
CA PRO A 271 1.71 -15.41 2.37
C PRO A 271 2.55 -14.47 1.51
N GLN A 272 3.70 -14.02 2.04
CA GLN A 272 4.57 -13.08 1.30
C GLN A 272 5.01 -13.64 -0.06
N SER A 273 5.43 -14.90 -0.10
CA SER A 273 5.86 -15.57 -1.33
C SER A 273 4.78 -15.53 -2.41
N TYR A 274 3.52 -15.72 -2.01
CA TYR A 274 2.37 -15.59 -2.91
C TYR A 274 2.21 -14.15 -3.41
N ARG A 275 2.29 -13.16 -2.51
CA ARG A 275 2.16 -11.73 -2.87
C ARG A 275 3.25 -11.28 -3.84
N THR A 276 4.49 -11.70 -3.62
CA THR A 276 5.62 -11.44 -4.53
C THR A 276 5.36 -12.06 -5.89
N ARG A 277 5.04 -13.36 -5.94
CA ARG A 277 4.73 -14.07 -7.20
C ARG A 277 3.60 -13.40 -8.00
N VAL A 278 2.49 -13.08 -7.35
CA VAL A 278 1.33 -12.42 -7.99
C VAL A 278 1.67 -10.99 -8.42
N SER A 279 2.46 -10.26 -7.65
CA SER A 279 2.89 -8.91 -8.04
C SER A 279 3.81 -8.94 -9.26
N ASP A 280 4.68 -9.94 -9.36
CA ASP A 280 5.58 -10.11 -10.51
C ASP A 280 4.81 -10.58 -11.75
N GLU A 281 3.88 -11.52 -11.58
CA GLU A 281 2.93 -11.94 -12.63
C GLU A 281 2.13 -10.74 -13.15
N PHE A 282 1.50 -9.97 -12.26
CA PHE A 282 0.73 -8.79 -12.66
C PHE A 282 1.61 -7.73 -13.30
N ARG A 283 2.88 -7.58 -12.90
CA ARG A 283 3.78 -6.62 -13.54
C ARG A 283 4.05 -6.98 -15.01
N GLN A 284 4.23 -8.26 -15.30
CA GLN A 284 4.65 -8.77 -16.61
C GLN A 284 3.48 -9.05 -17.57
N SER A 285 2.29 -9.33 -17.06
CA SER A 285 1.13 -9.72 -17.86
C SER A 285 0.29 -8.54 -18.35
N THR A 286 -0.41 -8.76 -19.45
CA THR A 286 -1.62 -8.05 -19.91
C THR A 286 -2.82 -8.99 -19.81
N GLY A 287 -4.05 -8.48 -19.98
CA GLY A 287 -5.28 -9.28 -19.90
C GLY A 287 -5.57 -9.84 -18.50
N LEU A 288 -5.26 -9.07 -17.45
CA LEU A 288 -5.32 -9.53 -16.05
C LEU A 288 -6.02 -8.52 -15.14
N ILE A 289 -6.84 -9.04 -14.22
CA ILE A 289 -7.49 -8.25 -13.16
C ILE A 289 -6.81 -8.58 -11.83
N LEU A 290 -6.29 -7.57 -11.14
CA LEU A 290 -5.77 -7.71 -9.78
C LEU A 290 -6.77 -7.13 -8.78
N VAL A 291 -7.40 -7.98 -7.99
CA VAL A 291 -8.25 -7.56 -6.87
C VAL A 291 -7.36 -7.41 -5.64
N SER A 292 -7.34 -6.22 -5.05
CA SER A 292 -6.41 -5.87 -3.97
C SER A 292 -7.09 -5.17 -2.81
N SER A 293 -6.52 -5.32 -1.62
CA SER A 293 -6.75 -4.37 -0.53
C SER A 293 -5.74 -3.22 -0.63
N ASP A 294 -5.60 -2.39 0.40
CA ASP A 294 -4.63 -1.28 0.37
C ASP A 294 -3.15 -1.69 0.34
N VAL A 295 -2.83 -2.99 0.31
CA VAL A 295 -1.46 -3.49 0.21
C VAL A 295 -0.79 -3.13 -1.13
N SER A 296 -1.58 -2.93 -2.19
CA SER A 296 -1.07 -2.52 -3.50
C SER A 296 -1.31 -1.04 -3.81
N ALA A 297 -1.92 -0.28 -2.90
CA ALA A 297 -2.30 1.10 -3.17
C ALA A 297 -1.10 2.05 -3.23
N ARG A 298 0.02 1.69 -2.59
CA ARG A 298 1.19 2.57 -2.45
C ARG A 298 2.46 1.84 -2.87
N GLY A 299 3.38 2.59 -3.47
CA GLY A 299 4.75 2.12 -3.74
C GLY A 299 4.95 1.10 -4.85
N VAL A 300 4.00 0.20 -5.10
CA VAL A 300 4.19 -0.84 -6.12
C VAL A 300 4.04 -0.27 -7.53
N ASP A 301 5.07 -0.44 -8.37
CA ASP A 301 5.01 -0.14 -9.80
C ASP A 301 4.43 -1.30 -10.61
N TYR A 302 3.22 -1.07 -11.11
CA TYR A 302 2.55 -1.89 -12.11
C TYR A 302 2.44 -1.05 -13.38
N PRO A 303 3.24 -1.36 -14.42
CA PRO A 303 3.15 -0.63 -15.67
C PRO A 303 1.82 -0.94 -16.35
N ASP A 304 1.30 0.05 -17.05
CA ASP A 304 0.24 -0.10 -18.06
C ASP A 304 -1.09 -0.57 -17.49
N VAL A 305 -1.41 -0.21 -16.24
CA VAL A 305 -2.76 -0.39 -15.68
C VAL A 305 -3.72 0.52 -16.42
N THR A 306 -4.71 -0.03 -17.11
CA THR A 306 -5.66 0.71 -17.97
C THR A 306 -6.90 1.18 -17.19
N LEU A 307 -7.30 0.46 -16.15
CA LEU A 307 -8.44 0.82 -15.29
C LEU A 307 -8.15 0.55 -13.81
N VAL A 308 -8.54 1.49 -12.96
CA VAL A 308 -8.62 1.32 -11.50
C VAL A 308 -10.06 1.44 -11.06
N VAL A 309 -10.62 0.38 -10.44
CA VAL A 309 -11.95 0.41 -9.81
C VAL A 309 -11.78 0.38 -8.30
N GLN A 310 -12.44 1.27 -7.59
CA GLN A 310 -12.44 1.31 -6.12
C GLN A 310 -13.86 1.03 -5.62
N ILE A 311 -14.03 -0.04 -4.86
CA ILE A 311 -15.33 -0.47 -4.31
C ILE A 311 -15.42 -0.10 -2.84
N GLY A 312 -16.41 0.72 -2.51
CA GLY A 312 -16.63 1.25 -1.18
C GLY A 312 -15.69 2.42 -0.85
N VAL A 313 -16.01 3.10 0.24
CA VAL A 313 -15.29 4.30 0.68
C VAL A 313 -13.81 3.99 1.01
N PRO A 314 -12.84 4.74 0.48
CA PRO A 314 -11.46 4.72 0.94
C PRO A 314 -11.33 5.21 2.40
N ALA A 315 -10.21 4.91 3.05
CA ALA A 315 -9.99 5.34 4.43
C ALA A 315 -9.96 6.87 4.57
N ASP A 316 -9.39 7.55 3.57
CA ASP A 316 -9.27 8.99 3.47
C ASP A 316 -9.00 9.42 2.02
N ARG A 317 -8.95 10.74 1.80
CA ARG A 317 -8.61 11.37 0.52
C ARG A 317 -7.27 10.88 -0.04
N GLN A 318 -6.25 10.75 0.80
CA GLN A 318 -4.92 10.35 0.33
C GLN A 318 -4.95 8.92 -0.18
N GLN A 319 -5.68 8.04 0.49
CA GLN A 319 -5.85 6.66 0.05
C GLN A 319 -6.56 6.57 -1.31
N TYR A 320 -7.56 7.41 -1.56
CA TYR A 320 -8.17 7.54 -2.89
C TYR A 320 -7.14 7.90 -3.97
N ILE A 321 -6.34 8.95 -3.74
CA ILE A 321 -5.32 9.44 -4.68
C ILE A 321 -4.27 8.35 -4.94
N HIS A 322 -3.80 7.66 -3.91
CA HIS A 322 -2.80 6.60 -4.04
C HIS A 322 -3.29 5.42 -4.87
N ARG A 323 -4.53 4.98 -4.61
CA ARG A 323 -5.20 3.92 -5.38
C ARG A 323 -5.35 4.33 -6.84
N LEU A 324 -5.86 5.54 -7.10
CA LEU A 324 -6.02 6.07 -8.44
C LEU A 324 -4.69 6.18 -9.19
N GLY A 325 -3.63 6.61 -8.51
CA GLY A 325 -2.27 6.70 -9.08
C GLY A 325 -1.60 5.35 -9.40
N ARG A 326 -2.35 4.24 -9.40
CA ARG A 326 -1.90 2.98 -10.02
C ARG A 326 -2.03 2.99 -11.54
N THR A 327 -2.89 3.85 -12.10
CA THR A 327 -3.00 4.09 -13.55
C THR A 327 -2.43 5.48 -13.89
N GLY A 328 -2.39 5.85 -15.18
CA GLY A 328 -1.94 7.18 -15.60
C GLY A 328 -0.44 7.46 -15.42
N ARG A 329 0.40 6.42 -15.53
CA ARG A 329 1.84 6.48 -15.22
C ARG A 329 2.70 6.67 -16.46
N LYS A 330 3.85 7.32 -16.28
CA LYS A 330 4.87 7.53 -17.32
C LYS A 330 4.29 8.14 -18.61
N GLY A 331 3.34 9.08 -18.47
CA GLY A 331 2.73 9.77 -19.61
C GLY A 331 1.58 9.03 -20.28
N LYS A 332 1.20 7.83 -19.80
CA LYS A 332 0.07 7.06 -20.35
C LYS A 332 -1.25 7.53 -19.77
N GLU A 333 -2.31 7.36 -20.54
CA GLU A 333 -3.69 7.56 -20.09
C GLU A 333 -4.13 6.47 -19.10
N GLY A 334 -5.24 6.72 -18.41
CA GLY A 334 -5.82 5.81 -17.45
C GLY A 334 -7.23 6.17 -17.07
N GLN A 335 -8.01 5.19 -16.63
CA GLN A 335 -9.36 5.42 -16.12
C GLN A 335 -9.47 5.01 -14.65
N GLY A 336 -10.23 5.79 -13.88
CA GLY A 336 -10.50 5.52 -12.48
C GLY A 336 -11.99 5.62 -12.15
N ILE A 337 -12.56 4.58 -11.55
CA ILE A 337 -13.97 4.55 -11.15
C ILE A 337 -14.07 4.33 -9.64
N LEU A 338 -14.72 5.26 -8.94
CA LEU A 338 -15.08 5.11 -7.53
C LEU A 338 -16.56 4.69 -7.40
N LEU A 339 -16.80 3.45 -7.00
CA LEU A 339 -18.14 2.88 -6.80
C LEU A 339 -18.53 3.00 -5.32
N LEU A 340 -19.57 3.79 -5.05
CA LEU A 340 -20.07 4.11 -3.72
C LEU A 340 -21.54 3.70 -3.56
N ALA A 341 -21.92 3.32 -2.34
CA ALA A 341 -23.30 3.28 -1.91
C ALA A 341 -23.80 4.71 -1.58
N PRO A 342 -25.12 4.97 -1.58
CA PRO A 342 -25.64 6.31 -1.29
C PRO A 342 -25.19 6.87 0.07
N TRP A 343 -25.07 6.02 1.08
CA TRP A 343 -24.59 6.41 2.41
C TRP A 343 -23.06 6.64 2.48
N GLU A 344 -22.31 6.34 1.42
CA GLU A 344 -20.88 6.64 1.28
C GLU A 344 -20.61 7.93 0.49
N GLU A 345 -21.65 8.52 -0.12
CA GLU A 345 -21.55 9.70 -0.98
C GLU A 345 -20.93 10.91 -0.28
N PHE A 346 -21.00 10.99 1.06
CA PHE A 346 -20.33 12.01 1.85
C PHE A 346 -18.82 12.13 1.54
N PHE A 347 -18.18 11.04 1.09
CA PHE A 347 -16.77 11.03 0.76
C PHE A 347 -16.44 11.92 -0.44
N LEU A 348 -17.36 12.10 -1.39
CA LEU A 348 -17.16 12.98 -2.55
C LEU A 348 -16.86 14.42 -2.12
N SER A 349 -17.40 14.87 -0.98
CA SER A 349 -17.09 16.20 -0.44
C SER A 349 -15.60 16.39 -0.11
N THR A 350 -14.87 15.31 0.18
CA THR A 350 -13.44 15.32 0.55
C THR A 350 -12.50 15.38 -0.66
N ILE A 351 -13.04 15.15 -1.86
CA ILE A 351 -12.33 15.10 -3.15
C ILE A 351 -13.00 15.99 -4.21
N LYS A 352 -13.81 16.97 -3.79
CA LYS A 352 -14.63 17.84 -4.65
C LYS A 352 -13.81 18.72 -5.59
N ASP A 353 -12.58 19.00 -5.22
CA ASP A 353 -11.58 19.76 -5.97
C ASP A 353 -10.93 18.94 -7.08
N LEU A 354 -10.97 17.60 -6.99
CA LEU A 354 -10.46 16.73 -8.04
C LEU A 354 -11.42 16.72 -9.24
N PRO A 355 -10.93 16.56 -10.49
CA PRO A 355 -11.77 16.57 -11.68
C PRO A 355 -12.51 15.23 -11.86
N ILE A 356 -13.37 14.90 -10.90
CA ILE A 356 -14.17 13.66 -10.88
C ILE A 356 -15.55 13.96 -11.47
N SER A 357 -15.85 13.28 -12.56
CA SER A 357 -17.16 13.33 -13.21
C SER A 357 -18.06 12.19 -12.73
N LYS A 358 -19.37 12.27 -12.99
CA LYS A 358 -20.29 11.16 -12.73
C LYS A 358 -20.20 10.15 -13.87
N ALA A 359 -19.97 8.88 -13.57
CA ALA A 359 -20.00 7.81 -14.56
C ALA A 359 -21.43 7.58 -15.08
N PRO A 360 -21.60 7.24 -16.36
CA PRO A 360 -22.85 6.65 -16.81
C PRO A 360 -23.08 5.33 -16.07
N VAL A 361 -24.32 5.08 -15.63
CA VAL A 361 -24.67 3.79 -15.02
C VAL A 361 -24.78 2.77 -16.14
N PRO A 362 -23.96 1.69 -16.16
CA PRO A 362 -24.11 0.64 -17.17
C PRO A 362 -25.51 0.05 -17.11
N LEU A 363 -26.08 -0.24 -18.29
CA LEU A 363 -27.32 -1.00 -18.38
C LEU A 363 -27.07 -2.41 -17.83
N LEU A 364 -27.65 -2.69 -16.66
CA LEU A 364 -27.57 -4.03 -16.06
C LEU A 364 -28.53 -4.95 -16.80
N ASP A 365 -27.96 -5.77 -17.70
CA ASP A 365 -28.67 -6.90 -18.29
C ASP A 365 -29.21 -7.83 -17.18
N PRO A 366 -30.52 -8.13 -17.14
CA PRO A 366 -31.10 -9.09 -16.21
C PRO A 366 -30.39 -10.45 -16.21
N GLU A 367 -29.85 -10.89 -17.35
CA GLU A 367 -29.08 -12.13 -17.44
C GLU A 367 -27.74 -12.02 -16.71
N ALA A 368 -27.02 -10.89 -16.88
CA ALA A 368 -25.80 -10.61 -16.14
C ALA A 368 -26.03 -10.56 -14.62
N LYS A 369 -27.13 -9.96 -14.17
CA LYS A 369 -27.51 -9.95 -12.74
C LYS A 369 -27.75 -11.37 -12.21
N LYS A 370 -28.53 -12.19 -12.92
CA LYS A 370 -28.74 -13.60 -12.56
C LYS A 370 -27.44 -14.41 -12.54
N LYS A 371 -26.52 -14.13 -13.47
CA LYS A 371 -25.21 -14.78 -13.52
C LYS A 371 -24.37 -14.46 -12.28
N VAL A 372 -24.35 -13.20 -11.85
CA VAL A 372 -23.67 -12.75 -10.62
C VAL A 372 -24.31 -13.39 -9.38
N GLU A 373 -25.64 -13.44 -9.30
CA GLU A 373 -26.36 -14.11 -8.20
C GLU A 373 -26.02 -15.61 -8.10
N ARG A 374 -25.97 -16.31 -9.23
CA ARG A 374 -25.55 -17.73 -9.29
C ARG A 374 -24.09 -17.91 -8.86
N ALA A 375 -23.19 -17.06 -9.35
CA ALA A 375 -21.78 -17.10 -8.96
C ALA A 375 -21.61 -16.87 -7.45
N LEU A 376 -22.32 -15.89 -6.88
CA LEU A 376 -22.34 -15.66 -5.43
C LEU A 376 -22.84 -16.89 -4.67
N ALA A 377 -23.83 -17.62 -5.19
CA ALA A 377 -24.34 -18.83 -4.53
C ALA A 377 -23.30 -19.95 -4.41
N HIS A 378 -22.34 -20.05 -5.34
CA HIS A 378 -21.25 -21.03 -5.29
C HIS A 378 -20.12 -20.67 -4.32
N ILE A 379 -20.00 -19.39 -3.95
CA ILE A 379 -18.95 -18.95 -3.03
C ILE A 379 -19.15 -19.57 -1.65
N ASP A 380 -18.08 -20.13 -1.10
CA ASP A 380 -18.08 -20.77 0.21
C ASP A 380 -18.58 -19.84 1.31
N ARG A 381 -19.42 -20.41 2.19
CA ARG A 381 -20.04 -19.66 3.29
C ARG A 381 -18.99 -19.01 4.19
N LYS A 382 -17.86 -19.66 4.47
CA LYS A 382 -16.81 -19.11 5.34
C LYS A 382 -16.17 -17.86 4.76
N THR A 383 -16.05 -17.76 3.43
CA THR A 383 -15.61 -16.53 2.77
C THR A 383 -16.58 -15.40 3.06
N LYS A 384 -17.89 -15.64 2.85
CA LYS A 384 -18.95 -14.65 3.11
C LYS A 384 -19.01 -14.21 4.57
N GLU A 385 -18.91 -15.16 5.52
CA GLU A 385 -18.88 -14.85 6.96
C GLU A 385 -17.68 -13.98 7.33
N SER A 386 -16.51 -14.28 6.77
CA SER A 386 -15.28 -13.51 7.03
C SER A 386 -15.32 -12.12 6.38
N ALA A 387 -15.91 -12.01 5.18
CA ALA A 387 -16.12 -10.75 4.48
C ALA A 387 -17.08 -9.85 5.27
N TYR A 388 -18.21 -10.40 5.74
CA TYR A 388 -19.17 -9.70 6.60
C TYR A 388 -18.52 -9.12 7.86
N GLN A 389 -17.79 -9.94 8.61
CA GLN A 389 -17.14 -9.50 9.84
C GLN A 389 -16.09 -8.40 9.58
N ALA A 390 -15.30 -8.53 8.51
CA ALA A 390 -14.29 -7.55 8.15
C ALA A 390 -14.93 -6.23 7.69
N TRP A 391 -15.97 -6.31 6.86
CA TRP A 391 -16.75 -5.16 6.39
C TRP A 391 -17.34 -4.39 7.58
N LEU A 392 -18.02 -5.08 8.50
CA LEU A 392 -18.57 -4.46 9.71
C LEU A 392 -17.48 -3.77 10.52
N GLY A 393 -16.31 -4.40 10.68
CA GLY A 393 -15.19 -3.80 11.41
C GLY A 393 -14.61 -2.55 10.75
N TYR A 394 -14.53 -2.53 9.42
CA TYR A 394 -14.07 -1.38 8.67
C TYR A 394 -14.98 -0.17 8.90
N TYR A 395 -16.28 -0.33 8.65
CA TYR A 395 -17.24 0.77 8.80
C TYR A 395 -17.51 1.15 10.26
N ASN A 396 -17.32 0.23 11.21
CA ASN A 396 -17.33 0.56 12.64
C ASN A 396 -16.21 1.54 13.03
N SER A 397 -15.08 1.52 12.32
CA SER A 397 -13.96 2.45 12.53
C SER A 397 -14.11 3.77 11.75
N ASN A 398 -15.01 3.82 10.77
CA ASN A 398 -15.28 5.01 9.99
C ASN A 398 -16.08 6.03 10.81
N ARG A 399 -15.63 7.28 10.88
CA ARG A 399 -16.25 8.31 11.75
C ARG A 399 -17.64 8.76 11.29
N ALA A 400 -17.95 8.67 10.00
CA ALA A 400 -19.24 9.09 9.47
C ALA A 400 -20.33 8.04 9.76
N ILE A 401 -19.97 6.76 9.75
CA ILE A 401 -20.92 5.65 9.82
C ILE A 401 -20.88 4.96 11.19
N GLY A 402 -19.68 4.69 11.70
CA GLY A 402 -19.46 3.97 12.94
C GLY A 402 -19.91 4.71 14.21
N LYS A 403 -20.36 5.96 14.13
CA LYS A 403 -20.98 6.66 15.28
C LYS A 403 -22.37 6.11 15.60
N ASP A 404 -23.17 5.84 14.58
CA ASP A 404 -24.50 5.24 14.74
C ASP A 404 -24.37 3.72 14.61
N LYS A 405 -24.34 3.05 15.77
CA LYS A 405 -24.19 1.58 15.81
C LYS A 405 -25.40 0.85 15.26
N TYR A 406 -26.60 1.42 15.36
CA TYR A 406 -27.82 0.79 14.86
C TYR A 406 -27.84 0.84 13.33
N ARG A 407 -27.59 2.02 12.76
CA ARG A 407 -27.49 2.18 11.31
C ARG A 407 -26.35 1.35 10.73
N LEU A 408 -25.19 1.30 11.39
CA LEU A 408 -24.07 0.44 10.98
C LEU A 408 -24.49 -1.04 10.87
N VAL A 409 -25.24 -1.56 11.84
CA VAL A 409 -25.69 -2.96 11.83
C VAL A 409 -26.73 -3.21 10.73
N GLU A 410 -27.64 -2.27 10.51
CA GLU A 410 -28.60 -2.32 9.41
C GLU A 410 -27.87 -2.42 8.06
N LEU A 411 -26.89 -1.55 7.83
CA LEU A 411 -26.05 -1.54 6.63
C LEU A 411 -25.21 -2.82 6.48
N ALA A 412 -24.69 -3.36 7.58
CA ALA A 412 -23.99 -4.64 7.55
C ALA A 412 -24.94 -5.78 7.13
N ASN A 413 -26.18 -5.77 7.63
CA ASN A 413 -27.18 -6.76 7.25
C ASN A 413 -27.63 -6.60 5.79
N GLU A 414 -27.70 -5.37 5.26
CA GLU A 414 -27.83 -5.11 3.82
C GLU A 414 -26.68 -5.77 3.05
N PHE A 415 -25.43 -5.53 3.45
CA PHE A 415 -24.25 -6.16 2.85
C PHE A 415 -24.34 -7.70 2.87
N SER A 416 -24.80 -8.29 3.97
CA SER A 416 -25.03 -9.74 4.06
C SER A 416 -25.98 -10.25 2.97
N ARG A 417 -27.09 -9.55 2.73
CA ARG A 417 -28.06 -9.92 1.70
C ARG A 417 -27.47 -9.83 0.29
N THR A 418 -26.59 -8.85 0.03
CA THR A 418 -25.91 -8.73 -1.27
C THR A 418 -25.02 -9.93 -1.61
N MET A 419 -24.59 -10.70 -0.60
CA MET A 419 -23.83 -11.95 -0.79
C MET A 419 -24.75 -13.19 -0.95
N GLY A 420 -26.07 -13.00 -1.05
CA GLY A 420 -27.04 -14.09 -1.15
C GLY A 420 -27.22 -14.86 0.16
N LEU A 421 -27.07 -14.21 1.32
CA LEU A 421 -27.30 -14.83 2.62
C LEU A 421 -28.67 -14.44 3.17
N ASP A 422 -29.51 -15.43 3.49
CA ASP A 422 -30.83 -15.22 4.09
C ASP A 422 -30.75 -14.59 5.49
N ASN A 423 -29.69 -14.93 6.22
CA ASN A 423 -29.48 -14.48 7.58
C ASN A 423 -28.05 -13.93 7.74
N PRO A 424 -27.87 -12.84 8.51
CA PRO A 424 -26.54 -12.33 8.79
C PRO A 424 -25.66 -13.38 9.46
N PRO A 425 -24.37 -13.47 9.08
CA PRO A 425 -23.40 -14.32 9.76
C PRO A 425 -23.34 -14.08 11.27
N ALA A 426 -23.23 -15.17 12.04
CA ALA A 426 -23.03 -15.07 13.48
C ALA A 426 -21.57 -14.71 13.80
N ILE A 427 -21.36 -13.67 14.61
CA ILE A 427 -20.04 -13.17 15.02
C ILE A 427 -19.74 -13.63 16.46
N PRO A 428 -18.51 -14.10 16.78
CA PRO A 428 -18.16 -14.46 18.14
C PRO A 428 -18.39 -13.33 19.15
N LYS A 429 -19.01 -13.62 20.30
CA LYS A 429 -19.30 -12.61 21.35
C LYS A 429 -18.09 -11.77 21.77
N LEU A 430 -16.91 -12.40 21.84
CA LEU A 430 -15.64 -11.72 22.16
C LEU A 430 -15.30 -10.63 21.13
N VAL A 431 -15.51 -10.92 19.84
CA VAL A 431 -15.25 -9.98 18.74
C VAL A 431 -16.21 -8.80 18.81
N LEU A 432 -17.51 -9.06 19.00
CA LEU A 432 -18.51 -8.01 19.21
C LEU A 432 -18.16 -7.12 20.41
N GLY A 433 -17.65 -7.72 21.49
CA GLY A 433 -17.09 -7.02 22.64
C GLY A 433 -15.99 -6.03 22.27
N LYS A 434 -14.97 -6.50 21.55
CA LYS A 434 -13.86 -5.66 21.10
C LYS A 434 -14.29 -4.56 20.13
N MET A 435 -15.36 -4.77 19.38
CA MET A 435 -15.92 -3.78 18.45
C MET A 435 -16.83 -2.75 19.13
N GLY A 436 -17.19 -2.95 20.41
CA GLY A 436 -18.18 -2.11 21.09
C GLY A 436 -19.60 -2.30 20.55
N LEU A 437 -19.91 -3.49 20.01
CA LEU A 437 -21.19 -3.84 19.39
C LEU A 437 -21.97 -4.89 20.21
N LYS A 438 -21.65 -5.02 21.50
CA LYS A 438 -22.42 -5.89 22.41
C LYS A 438 -23.85 -5.36 22.52
N ASN A 439 -24.81 -6.28 22.47
CA ASN A 439 -26.24 -6.02 22.66
C ASN A 439 -26.90 -5.09 21.63
N ILE A 440 -26.23 -4.77 20.51
CA ILE A 440 -26.87 -4.05 19.41
C ILE A 440 -27.79 -5.03 18.66
N PRO A 441 -29.09 -4.74 18.51
CA PRO A 441 -30.04 -5.62 17.84
C PRO A 441 -29.69 -5.76 16.35
N GLY A 442 -30.09 -6.89 15.75
CA GLY A 442 -29.84 -7.19 14.35
C GLY A 442 -28.52 -7.93 14.08
N LEU A 443 -27.63 -8.05 15.06
CA LEU A 443 -26.45 -8.92 14.99
C LEU A 443 -26.75 -10.32 15.56
N ARG A 444 -26.27 -11.35 14.87
CA ARG A 444 -26.26 -12.72 15.39
C ARG A 444 -24.93 -12.98 16.09
N SER A 445 -24.98 -13.59 17.27
CA SER A 445 -23.78 -13.95 18.04
C SER A 445 -23.62 -15.47 18.14
N LYS A 446 -22.38 -15.96 18.12
CA LYS A 446 -22.03 -17.36 18.43
C LYS A 446 -21.01 -17.44 19.56
#